data_AF-A0A1Y5SFL7-F1
#
_entry.id   AF-A0A1Y5SFL7-F1
#
_cell.length_a   1.000
_cell.length_b   1.000
_cell.length_c   1.000
_cell.angle_alpha   90.00
_cell.angle_beta   90.00
_cell.angle_gamma   90.00
#
_symmetry.space_group_name_H-M   'P 1'
#
loop_
_entity.id
_entity.type
_entity.pdbx_description
1 polymer ?
#
loop_
_entity_poly.entity_id
_entity_poly.type
_entity_poly.pdbx_seq_one_letter_code
_entity_poly.pdbx_strand_id
1 'polypeptide(L)'
;MGTPISQTELTDYLNGAFGTSLTYREMSPEEYVADRTAELGDFIGPIIGGIYEGIRRGIYDAPSDFAAAAGRPHQSWADYFGSLAG
;
A
#
# COMPACT_ATOMS: atom_id res chain seq x y z
N MET A 1 4.13 6.64 -14.62
CA MET A 1 3.39 6.12 -13.45
C MET A 1 4.17 5.02 -12.82
N GLY A 2 4.12 4.89 -11.50
CA GLY A 2 4.46 3.63 -10.85
C GLY A 2 3.42 2.58 -11.24
N THR A 3 3.79 1.31 -11.21
CA THR A 3 2.80 0.23 -11.41
C THR A 3 2.02 0.08 -10.10
N PRO A 4 0.67 0.20 -10.08
CA PRO A 4 -0.09 -0.11 -8.86
C PRO A 4 0.02 -1.61 -8.54
N ILE A 5 -0.11 -1.95 -7.25
CA ILE A 5 -0.23 -3.34 -6.79
C ILE A 5 -1.44 -3.47 -5.88
N SER A 6 -2.06 -4.64 -5.93
CA SER A 6 -3.09 -5.08 -4.99
C SER A 6 -2.49 -5.39 -3.61
N GLN A 7 -3.35 -5.49 -2.60
CA GLN A 7 -2.94 -5.89 -1.25
C GLN A 7 -2.43 -7.34 -1.19
N THR A 8 -2.95 -8.20 -2.07
CA THR A 8 -2.45 -9.58 -2.23
C THR A 8 -1.03 -9.58 -2.79
N GLU A 9 -0.77 -8.84 -3.87
CA GLU A 9 0.58 -8.74 -4.44
C GLU A 9 1.57 -8.13 -3.45
N LEU A 10 1.17 -7.13 -2.67
CA LEU A 10 2.00 -6.59 -1.59
C LEU A 10 2.34 -7.68 -0.56
N THR A 11 1.36 -8.49 -0.17
CA THR A 11 1.57 -9.61 0.77
C THR A 11 2.57 -10.62 0.20
N ASP A 12 2.46 -10.96 -1.08
CA ASP A 12 3.37 -11.89 -1.75
C ASP A 12 4.80 -11.35 -1.80
N TYR A 13 4.98 -10.06 -2.12
CA TYR A 13 6.28 -9.40 -2.08
C TYR A 13 6.90 -9.40 -0.68
N LEU A 14 6.11 -9.14 0.37
CA LEU A 14 6.56 -9.18 1.76
C LEU A 14 6.99 -10.59 2.18
N ASN A 15 6.20 -11.61 1.81
CA ASN A 15 6.53 -13.01 2.07
C ASN A 15 7.85 -13.40 1.40
N GLY A 16 8.04 -13.01 0.13
CA GLY A 16 9.27 -13.27 -0.61
C GLY A 16 10.49 -12.57 -0.03
N ALA A 17 10.36 -11.30 0.34
CA ALA A 17 11.49 -10.51 0.84
C ALA A 17 11.93 -10.88 2.27
N PHE A 18 10.98 -11.25 3.13
CA PHE A 18 11.24 -11.44 4.56
C PHE A 18 11.07 -12.89 5.05
N GLY A 19 10.78 -13.83 4.16
CA GLY A 19 10.58 -15.24 4.51
C GLY A 19 9.37 -15.48 5.42
N THR A 20 8.34 -14.64 5.31
CA THR A 20 7.12 -14.72 6.14
C THR A 20 6.02 -15.53 5.44
N SER A 21 4.91 -15.77 6.14
CA SER A 21 3.73 -16.47 5.62
C SER A 21 2.46 -15.71 5.96
N LEU A 22 2.41 -14.47 5.49
CA LEU A 22 1.29 -13.56 5.64
C LEU A 22 0.20 -13.87 4.60
N THR A 23 -1.05 -13.62 4.97
CA THR A 23 -2.20 -13.68 4.06
C THR A 23 -2.98 -12.38 4.17
N TYR A 24 -3.31 -11.76 3.02
CA TYR A 24 -4.21 -10.62 3.02
C TYR A 24 -5.60 -11.03 3.51
N ARG A 25 -6.15 -10.25 4.45
CA ARG A 25 -7.53 -10.37 4.93
C ARG A 25 -8.27 -9.08 4.59
N GLU A 26 -9.31 -9.20 3.79
CA GLU A 26 -10.20 -8.06 3.50
C GLU A 26 -10.99 -7.66 4.76
N MET A 27 -11.25 -6.36 4.90
CA MET A 27 -12.06 -5.74 5.95
C MET A 27 -13.01 -4.74 5.32
N SER A 28 -14.16 -4.50 5.97
CA SER A 28 -15.00 -3.37 5.59
C SER A 28 -14.28 -2.03 5.92
N PRO A 29 -14.59 -0.93 5.22
CA PRO A 29 -14.05 0.39 5.56
C PRO A 29 -14.32 0.78 7.02
N GLU A 30 -15.52 0.50 7.52
CA GLU A 30 -15.95 0.83 8.89
C GLU A 30 -15.15 0.03 9.92
N GLU A 31 -14.99 -1.28 9.69
CA GLU A 31 -14.19 -2.15 10.55
C GLU A 31 -12.73 -1.69 10.58
N TYR A 32 -12.18 -1.33 9.42
CA TYR A 32 -10.79 -0.87 9.32
C TYR A 32 -10.59 0.48 10.03
N VAL A 33 -11.52 1.44 9.88
CA VAL A 33 -11.47 2.72 10.60
C VAL A 33 -11.54 2.50 12.11
N ALA A 34 -12.47 1.66 12.59
CA ALA A 34 -12.61 1.37 14.01
C ALA A 34 -11.34 0.74 14.60
N ASP A 35 -10.77 -0.24 13.89
CA ASP A 35 -9.51 -0.89 14.27
C ASP A 35 -8.35 0.12 14.33
N ARG A 36 -8.17 0.93 13.28
CA ARG A 36 -7.10 1.95 13.26
C ARG A 36 -7.31 3.04 14.31
N THR A 37 -8.55 3.35 14.69
CA THR A 37 -8.87 4.31 15.75
C THR A 37 -8.56 3.75 17.13
N ALA A 38 -8.87 2.48 17.38
CA ALA A 38 -8.53 1.82 18.64
C ALA A 38 -7.01 1.78 18.88
N GLU A 39 -6.22 1.57 17.82
CA GLU A 39 -4.76 1.49 17.91
C GLU A 39 -4.08 2.87 17.93
N LEU A 40 -4.53 3.80 17.07
CA LEU A 40 -3.80 5.06 16.80
C LEU A 40 -4.48 6.31 17.40
N GLY A 41 -5.64 6.14 18.03
CA GLY A 41 -6.43 7.19 18.65
C GLY A 41 -7.34 7.96 17.69
N ASP A 42 -8.23 8.77 18.27
CA ASP A 42 -9.35 9.47 17.60
C ASP A 42 -8.93 10.45 16.51
N PHE A 43 -7.66 10.88 16.50
CA PHE A 43 -7.15 11.77 15.46
C PHE A 43 -6.54 10.99 14.29
N ILE A 44 -5.59 10.09 14.55
CA ILE A 44 -4.82 9.42 13.49
C ILE A 44 -5.60 8.27 12.86
N GLY A 45 -6.37 7.51 13.64
CA GLY A 45 -7.10 6.34 13.15
C GLY A 45 -8.03 6.65 11.97
N PRO A 46 -8.92 7.64 12.07
CA PRO A 46 -9.82 8.02 10.98
C PRO A 46 -9.08 8.50 9.72
N ILE A 47 -7.94 9.18 9.89
CA ILE A 47 -7.11 9.62 8.75
C ILE A 47 -6.58 8.41 7.97
N ILE A 48 -6.01 7.42 8.68
CA ILE A 48 -5.50 6.20 8.05
C ILE A 48 -6.64 5.42 7.38
N GLY A 49 -7.78 5.28 8.05
CA GLY A 49 -8.95 4.61 7.48
C GLY A 49 -9.44 5.28 6.19
N GLY A 50 -9.53 6.62 6.18
CA GLY A 50 -9.93 7.39 5.01
C GLY A 50 -8.97 7.26 3.82
N ILE A 51 -7.66 7.12 4.07
CA ILE A 51 -6.67 6.86 2.99
C ILE A 51 -6.96 5.52 2.32
N TYR A 52 -7.18 4.45 3.08
CA TYR A 52 -7.45 3.12 2.53
C TYR A 52 -8.82 3.06 1.82
N GLU A 53 -9.83 3.76 2.33
CA GLU A 53 -11.10 3.93 1.63
C GLU A 53 -10.89 4.67 0.29
N GLY A 54 -10.08 5.73 0.29
CA GLY A 54 -9.75 6.48 -0.92
C GLY A 54 -9.03 5.63 -1.97
N ILE A 55 -8.09 4.78 -1.56
CA ILE A 55 -7.43 3.79 -2.44
C ILE A 55 -8.47 2.83 -3.02
N ARG A 56 -9.36 2.26 -2.19
CA ARG A 56 -10.43 1.34 -2.64
C ARG A 56 -11.34 1.98 -3.68
N ARG A 57 -11.59 3.28 -3.56
CA ARG A 57 -12.43 4.07 -4.48
C ARG A 57 -11.67 4.57 -5.71
N GLY A 58 -10.38 4.26 -5.87
CA GLY A 58 -9.57 4.69 -7.00
C GLY A 58 -9.21 6.18 -7.00
N ILE A 59 -9.32 6.88 -5.87
CA ILE A 59 -9.05 8.33 -5.78
C ILE A 59 -7.59 8.65 -6.16
N TYR A 60 -6.69 7.69 -5.96
CA TYR A 60 -5.26 7.85 -6.25
C TYR A 60 -4.84 7.22 -7.59
N ASP A 61 -5.78 6.74 -8.41
CA ASP A 61 -5.50 6.36 -9.79
C ASP A 61 -5.42 7.62 -10.65
N ALA A 62 -4.24 8.24 -10.62
CA ALA A 62 -4.00 9.55 -11.21
C ALA A 62 -2.76 9.55 -12.11
N PRO A 63 -2.74 10.40 -13.15
CA PRO A 63 -1.52 10.68 -13.89
C PRO A 63 -0.42 11.25 -12.97
N SER A 64 0.82 10.93 -13.30
CA SER A 64 2.06 11.26 -12.62
C SER A 64 3.11 11.65 -13.66
N ASP A 65 3.64 12.86 -13.48
CA ASP A 65 4.74 13.41 -14.25
C ASP A 65 6.11 13.03 -13.69
N PHE A 66 6.18 12.03 -12.80
CA PHE A 66 7.41 11.65 -12.11
C PHE A 66 8.57 11.42 -13.08
N ALA A 67 8.36 10.70 -14.18
CA ALA A 67 9.44 10.42 -15.13
C ALA A 67 9.99 11.69 -15.79
N ALA A 68 9.13 12.66 -16.10
CA ALA A 68 9.54 13.95 -16.65
C ALA A 68 10.31 14.78 -15.62
N ALA A 69 9.86 14.78 -14.37
CA ALA A 69 10.51 15.53 -13.29
C ALA A 69 11.83 14.90 -12.80
N ALA A 70 11.88 13.58 -12.70
CA ALA A 70 13.01 12.83 -12.12
C ALA A 70 14.05 12.39 -13.16
N GLY A 71 13.73 12.46 -14.45
CA GLY A 71 14.62 12.01 -15.54
C GLY A 71 14.83 10.49 -15.59
N ARG A 72 14.03 9.72 -14.85
CA ARG A 72 14.09 8.24 -14.79
C ARG A 72 12.69 7.64 -14.55
N PRO A 73 12.44 6.39 -14.94
CA PRO A 73 11.21 5.70 -14.58
C PRO A 73 11.16 5.41 -13.07
N HIS A 74 9.96 5.04 -12.58
CA HIS A 74 9.83 4.48 -11.24
C HIS A 74 10.62 3.17 -11.12
N GLN A 75 11.13 2.89 -9.93
CA GLN A 75 11.68 1.57 -9.61
C GLN A 75 10.55 0.53 -9.67
N SER A 76 10.84 -0.67 -10.17
CA SER A 76 9.86 -1.76 -10.16
C SER A 76 9.69 -2.33 -8.75
N TRP A 77 8.53 -2.93 -8.45
CA TRP A 77 8.34 -3.61 -7.17
C TRP A 77 9.28 -4.80 -7.00
N ALA A 78 9.53 -5.56 -8.07
CA ALA A 78 10.49 -6.66 -8.05
C ALA A 78 11.89 -6.18 -7.66
N ASP A 79 12.38 -5.08 -8.24
CA ASP A 79 13.70 -4.54 -7.88
C ASP A 79 13.72 -4.00 -6.45
N TYR A 80 12.65 -3.33 -6.02
CA TYR A 80 12.55 -2.79 -4.66
C TYR A 80 12.57 -3.90 -3.62
N PHE A 81 11.66 -4.87 -3.69
CA PHE A 81 11.60 -5.98 -2.73
C PHE A 81 12.77 -6.93 -2.86
N GLY A 82 13.32 -7.12 -4.07
CA GLY A 82 14.55 -7.86 -4.28
C GLY A 82 15.75 -7.23 -3.59
N SER A 83 15.79 -5.89 -3.46
CA SER A 83 16.84 -5.20 -2.69
C SER A 83 16.70 -5.32 -1.17
N LEU A 84 15.53 -5.74 -0.68
CA LEU A 84 15.24 -5.95 0.74
C LEU A 84 15.45 -7.40 1.17
N ALA A 85 15.43 -8.33 0.22
CA ALA A 85 15.72 -9.74 0.48
C ALA A 85 17.19 -9.89 0.90
N GLY A 86 17.39 -10.35 2.14
CA GLY A 86 18.71 -10.61 2.73
C GLY A 86 19.30 -11.95 2.35
#